data_AF-A0A401QD26-F1
#
_entry.id   AF-A0A401QD26-F1
#
_cell.length_a   1.000
_cell.length_b   1.000
_cell.length_c   1.000
_cell.angle_alpha   90.00
_cell.angle_beta   90.00
_cell.angle_gamma   90.00
#
_symmetry.space_group_name_H-M   'P 1'
#
loop_
_entity.id
_entity.type
_entity.pdbx_description
1 polymer ?
#
loop_
_entity_poly.entity_id
_entity_poly.type
_entity_poly.pdbx_seq_one_letter_code
_entity_poly.pdbx_strand_id
1 'polypeptide(L)'
;IENLPCELQRIFHLMRDLDQRTEEKKVEIDKLATEYISNVKDLSPDQRVDQLKKIQLAYNKCREYSDDKVQLAMETYEMIPNFH
;
A
#
# COMPACT_ATOMS: atom_id res chain seq x y z
N ILE A 1 6.61 -10.07 31.03
CA ILE A 1 7.34 -10.95 30.08
C ILE A 1 6.39 -11.73 29.15
N GLU A 2 5.07 -11.78 29.41
CA GLU A 2 4.17 -12.71 28.70
C GLU A 2 3.62 -12.25 27.33
N ASN A 3 3.69 -10.96 26.96
CA ASN A 3 2.97 -10.46 25.76
C ASN A 3 3.82 -10.29 24.49
N LEU A 4 5.15 -10.36 24.57
CA LEU A 4 6.05 -10.15 23.43
C LEU A 4 5.81 -11.13 22.26
N PRO A 5 5.54 -12.44 22.48
CA PRO A 5 5.22 -13.37 21.39
C PRO A 5 3.91 -13.02 20.69
N CYS A 6 2.93 -12.49 21.43
CA CYS A 6 1.61 -12.13 20.92
C CYS A 6 1.66 -10.85 20.07
N GLU A 7 2.42 -9.85 20.51
CA GLU A 7 2.63 -8.60 19.77
C GLU A 7 3.39 -8.84 18.47
N LEU A 8 4.46 -9.63 18.49
CA LEU A 8 5.21 -10.00 17.29
C LEU A 8 4.34 -10.76 16.28
N GLN A 9 3.53 -11.72 16.74
CA GLN A 9 2.58 -12.42 15.87
C GLN A 9 1.57 -11.46 15.23
N ARG A 10 1.04 -10.50 16.01
CA ARG A 10 0.14 -9.46 15.50
C ARG A 10 0.83 -8.59 14.44
N ILE A 11 2.07 -8.20 14.66
CA ILE A 11 2.87 -7.40 13.73
C ILE A 11 3.08 -8.16 12.41
N PHE A 12 3.52 -9.42 12.46
CA PHE A 12 3.72 -10.21 11.24
C PHE A 12 2.42 -10.41 10.45
N HIS A 13 1.30 -10.59 11.15
CA HIS A 13 0.00 -10.68 10.51
C HIS A 13 -0.37 -9.36 9.80
N LEU A 14 -0.26 -8.23 10.49
CA LEU A 14 -0.55 -6.91 9.94
C LEU A 14 0.39 -6.53 8.78
N MET A 15 1.69 -6.81 8.89
CA MET A 15 2.65 -6.59 7.80
C MET A 15 2.28 -7.40 6.57
N ARG A 16 1.92 -8.68 6.72
CA ARG A 16 1.50 -9.54 5.61
C ARG A 16 0.22 -9.03 4.95
N ASP A 17 -0.74 -8.56 5.74
CA ASP A 17 -1.98 -7.97 5.25
C ASP A 17 -1.70 -6.70 4.44
N LEU A 18 -0.83 -5.83 4.95
CA LEU A 18 -0.39 -4.62 4.24
C LEU A 18 0.40 -4.97 2.98
N ASP A 19 1.24 -6.01 3.00
CA ASP A 19 1.97 -6.51 1.83
C ASP A 19 1.02 -6.97 0.74
N GLN A 20 0.04 -7.79 1.09
CA GLN A 20 -0.98 -8.26 0.16
C GLN A 20 -1.76 -7.09 -0.46
N ARG A 21 -2.27 -6.17 0.36
CA ARG A 21 -3.03 -5.00 -0.14
C ARG A 21 -2.18 -4.09 -1.02
N THR A 22 -0.90 -3.95 -0.70
CA THR A 22 0.05 -3.18 -1.52
C THR A 22 0.21 -3.81 -2.89
N GLU A 23 0.39 -5.14 -2.95
CA GLU A 23 0.59 -5.87 -4.19
C GLU A 23 -0.67 -5.86 -5.06
N GLU A 24 -1.85 -6.05 -4.46
CA GLU A 24 -3.14 -5.91 -5.14
C GLU A 24 -3.30 -4.52 -5.77
N LYS A 25 -2.90 -3.46 -5.05
CA LYS A 25 -2.94 -2.10 -5.60
C LYS A 25 -1.95 -1.88 -6.73
N LYS A 26 -0.74 -2.43 -6.66
CA LYS A 26 0.22 -2.36 -7.77
C LYS A 26 -0.34 -3.02 -9.03
N VAL A 27 -0.93 -4.20 -8.90
CA VAL A 27 -1.58 -4.90 -10.03
C VAL A 27 -2.72 -4.07 -10.60
N GLU A 28 -3.53 -3.43 -9.76
CA GLU A 28 -4.60 -2.52 -10.20
C GLU A 28 -4.03 -1.30 -10.96
N ILE A 29 -2.97 -0.67 -10.44
CA ILE A 29 -2.29 0.46 -11.08
C ILE A 29 -1.75 0.05 -12.45
N ASP A 30 -1.03 -1.07 -12.55
CA ASP A 30 -0.46 -1.57 -13.80
C ASP A 30 -1.54 -1.84 -14.84
N LYS A 31 -2.68 -2.41 -14.42
CA LYS A 31 -3.83 -2.62 -15.29
C LYS A 31 -4.41 -1.30 -15.79
N LEU A 32 -4.66 -0.34 -14.89
CA LEU A 32 -5.20 0.97 -15.24
C LEU A 32 -4.25 1.75 -16.17
N ALA A 33 -2.95 1.68 -15.92
CA ALA A 33 -1.92 2.32 -16.73
C ALA A 33 -1.86 1.68 -18.13
N THR A 34 -1.90 0.35 -18.21
CA THR A 34 -1.94 -0.38 -19.47
C THR A 34 -3.18 0.00 -20.28
N GLU A 35 -4.35 0.00 -19.66
CA GLU A 35 -5.61 0.38 -20.29
C GLU A 35 -5.60 1.84 -20.79
N TYR A 36 -5.05 2.76 -19.98
CA TYR A 36 -4.88 4.15 -20.38
C TYR A 36 -3.98 4.26 -21.62
N ILE A 37 -2.79 3.63 -21.61
CA ILE A 37 -1.85 3.70 -22.74
C ILE A 37 -2.46 3.11 -24.02
N SER A 38 -3.22 2.01 -23.91
CA SER A 38 -3.88 1.38 -25.06
C SER A 38 -4.99 2.24 -25.64
N ASN A 39 -5.75 2.95 -24.81
CA ASN A 39 -6.97 3.65 -25.23
C ASN A 39 -6.83 5.17 -25.34
N VAL A 40 -5.72 5.77 -24.88
CA VAL A 40 -5.55 7.24 -24.75
C VAL A 40 -5.87 8.01 -26.04
N LYS A 41 -5.60 7.43 -27.20
CA LYS A 41 -5.84 8.05 -28.51
C LYS A 41 -7.33 8.24 -28.79
N ASP A 42 -8.18 7.36 -28.27
CA ASP A 42 -9.62 7.34 -28.48
C ASP A 42 -10.39 8.06 -27.36
N LEU A 43 -9.70 8.45 -26.27
CA LEU A 43 -10.30 9.14 -25.13
C LEU A 43 -10.35 10.65 -25.32
N SER A 44 -11.47 11.25 -24.90
CA SER A 44 -11.60 12.69 -24.78
C SER A 44 -10.68 13.26 -23.70
N PRO A 45 -10.35 14.57 -23.73
CA PRO A 45 -9.54 15.20 -22.68
C PRO A 45 -10.08 14.96 -21.26
N ASP A 46 -11.40 15.03 -21.07
CA ASP A 46 -12.04 14.79 -19.77
C ASP A 46 -11.88 13.33 -19.32
N GLN A 47 -12.07 12.38 -20.24
CA GLN A 47 -11.88 10.95 -19.94
C GLN A 47 -10.43 10.63 -19.60
N ARG A 48 -9.46 11.29 -20.24
CA ARG A 48 -8.03 11.15 -19.90
C ARG A 48 -7.76 11.64 -18.49
N VAL A 49 -8.30 12.81 -18.13
CA VAL A 49 -8.17 13.36 -16.78
C VAL A 49 -8.78 12.43 -15.74
N ASP A 50 -9.96 11.86 -16.01
CA ASP A 50 -10.63 10.94 -15.09
C ASP A 50 -9.88 9.62 -14.91
N GLN A 51 -9.31 9.05 -15.99
CA GLN A 51 -8.47 7.85 -15.86
C GLN A 51 -7.16 8.13 -15.12
N LEU A 52 -6.50 9.27 -15.39
CA LEU A 52 -5.31 9.68 -14.65
C LEU A 52 -5.60 9.91 -13.16
N LYS A 53 -6.76 10.50 -12.82
CA LYS A 53 -7.20 10.63 -11.42
C LYS A 53 -7.35 9.27 -10.74
N LYS A 54 -7.92 8.27 -11.42
CA LYS A 54 -8.05 6.91 -10.87
C LYS A 54 -6.69 6.28 -10.58
N ILE A 55 -5.74 6.40 -11.52
CA ILE A 55 -4.36 5.94 -11.34
C ILE A 55 -3.71 6.65 -10.16
N GLN A 56 -3.84 7.98 -10.06
CA GLN A 56 -3.28 8.76 -8.96
C GLN A 56 -3.87 8.37 -7.59
N LEU A 57 -5.18 8.14 -7.51
CA LEU A 57 -5.85 7.69 -6.30
C LEU A 57 -5.34 6.31 -5.85
N ALA A 58 -5.20 5.37 -6.78
CA ALA A 58 -4.64 4.06 -6.49
C ALA A 58 -3.18 4.15 -6.02
N TYR A 59 -2.36 5.00 -6.64
CA TYR A 59 -0.99 5.29 -6.21
C TYR A 59 -0.92 5.88 -4.80
N ASN A 60 -1.77 6.87 -4.51
CA ASN A 60 -1.81 7.49 -3.18
C ASN A 60 -2.14 6.45 -2.10
N LYS A 61 -3.10 5.55 -2.39
CA LYS A 61 -3.45 4.46 -1.47
C LYS A 61 -2.32 3.45 -1.30
N CYS A 62 -1.61 3.10 -2.37
CA CYS A 62 -0.43 2.24 -2.32
C CYS A 62 0.69 2.85 -1.47
N ARG A 63 0.86 4.17 -1.56
CA ARG A 63 1.83 4.92 -0.74
C ARG A 63 1.44 4.92 0.74
N GLU A 64 0.16 5.19 1.05
CA GLU A 64 -0.36 5.13 2.41
C GLU A 64 -0.09 3.76 3.06
N TYR A 65 -0.33 2.65 2.35
CA TYR A 65 0.01 1.31 2.86
C TYR A 65 1.51 1.10 3.08
N SER A 66 2.36 1.78 2.31
CA SER A 66 3.80 1.71 2.50
C SER A 66 4.23 2.51 3.73
N ASP A 67 3.62 3.67 3.97
CA ASP A 67 3.85 4.48 5.16
C ASP A 67 3.37 3.74 6.43
N ASP A 68 2.20 3.08 6.38
CA ASP A 68 1.67 2.24 7.47
C ASP A 68 2.64 1.11 7.85
N LYS A 69 3.30 0.48 6.86
CA LYS A 69 4.31 -0.56 7.12
C LYS A 69 5.54 0.00 7.83
N VAL A 70 6.01 1.18 7.40
CA VAL A 70 7.16 1.84 8.02
C VAL A 70 6.81 2.16 9.47
N GLN A 71 5.62 2.72 9.72
CA GLN A 71 5.16 3.02 11.07
C GLN A 71 5.06 1.75 11.94
N LEU A 72 4.46 0.68 11.42
CA LEU A 72 4.34 -0.60 12.13
C LEU A 72 5.72 -1.19 12.48
N ALA A 73 6.69 -1.08 11.56
CA ALA A 73 8.06 -1.49 11.82
C ALA A 73 8.72 -0.61 12.90
N MET A 74 8.54 0.71 12.84
CA MET A 74 9.07 1.65 13.84
C MET A 74 8.51 1.38 15.24
N GLU A 75 7.19 1.21 15.38
CA GLU A 75 6.54 0.86 16.64
C GLU A 75 7.12 -0.44 17.23
N THR A 76 7.41 -1.42 16.36
CA THR A 76 8.05 -2.68 16.75
C THR A 76 9.48 -2.47 17.28
N TYR A 77 10.27 -1.64 16.59
CA TYR A 77 11.65 -1.33 17.00
C TYR A 77 11.70 -0.52 18.30
N GLU A 78 10.76 0.39 18.53
CA GLU A 78 10.69 1.23 19.74
C GLU A 78 10.19 0.45 20.98
N MET A 79 9.44 -0.63 20.80
CA MET A 79 9.05 -1.52 21.89
C MET A 79 10.23 -2.34 22.44
N ILE A 80 11.19 -2.74 21.59
CA ILE A 80 12.34 -3.60 21.96
C ILE A 80 13.30 -3.00 23.02
N PRO A 81 13.73 -1.72 22.98
CA PRO A 81 14.72 -1.17 23.92
C PRO A 81 14.18 -0.92 25.34
N ASN A 82 12.86 -0.88 25.55
CA ASN A 82 12.26 -0.73 26.88
C ASN A 82 12.25 -2.03 27.70
N PHE A 83 12.89 -3.10 27.20
CA PHE A 83 12.97 -4.41 27.84
C PHE A 83 14.35 -4.70 28.49
N HIS A 84 15.19 -3.68 28.69
CA HIS A 84 16.43 -3.81 29.47
C HIS A 84 16.22 -3.66 30.97
#